data_AF-A0A4Q5M405-F1
#
_entry.id   AF-A0A4Q5M405-F1
#
_cell.length_a   1.000
_cell.length_b   1.000
_cell.length_c   1.000
_cell.angle_alpha   90.00
_cell.angle_beta   90.00
_cell.angle_gamma   90.00
#
_symmetry.space_group_name_H-M   'P 1'
#
loop_
_entity.id
_entity.type
_entity.pdbx_description
1 polymer ?
#
loop_
_entity_poly.entity_id
_entity_poly.type
_entity_poly.pdbx_seq_one_letter_code
_entity_poly.pdbx_strand_id
1 'polypeptide(L)'
;MEEKPITQNESLLIIESMIETTKKRITKLDSYYSLMWGYLVLIASFLNYYLLSAGYGQQSYLAWCLMILGAIASIALGFKQKNEQKITTYFDKVLIFLWSGFVICILILVLNMQFINFKIIPLILLLYGIALFVNGGMLKFTPQIVGAVVAWIGCLIAFRLEMMEQLLVTAAVVVIAYIIPGHILYNKAQKDV
;
A
#
# COMPACT_ATOMS: atom_id res chain seq x y z
N MET A 1 -16.87 -19.30 -39.58
CA MET A 1 -17.37 -19.76 -38.27
C MET A 1 -18.59 -18.90 -37.99
N GLU A 2 -19.77 -19.49 -37.93
CA GLU A 2 -21.02 -18.75 -37.66
C GLU A 2 -20.96 -18.18 -36.24
N GLU A 3 -21.08 -16.86 -36.13
CA GLU A 3 -21.22 -16.19 -34.83
C GLU A 3 -22.61 -16.53 -34.28
N LYS A 4 -22.64 -17.44 -33.29
CA LYS A 4 -23.88 -17.76 -32.56
C LYS A 4 -24.37 -16.48 -31.86
N PRO A 5 -25.66 -16.12 -31.97
CA PRO A 5 -26.20 -14.96 -31.28
C PRO A 5 -26.12 -15.20 -29.77
N ILE A 6 -25.29 -14.41 -29.09
CA ILE A 6 -25.09 -14.48 -27.64
C ILE A 6 -26.42 -14.11 -26.98
N THR A 7 -26.95 -15.01 -26.15
CA THR A 7 -28.17 -14.72 -25.38
C THR A 7 -27.88 -13.68 -24.29
N GLN A 8 -28.89 -12.93 -23.85
CA GLN A 8 -28.72 -11.91 -22.79
C GLN A 8 -28.08 -12.50 -21.52
N ASN A 9 -28.45 -13.73 -21.16
CA ASN A 9 -27.89 -14.43 -19.99
C ASN A 9 -26.40 -14.78 -20.19
N GLU A 10 -25.99 -15.22 -21.38
CA GLU A 10 -24.58 -15.48 -21.69
C GLU A 10 -23.75 -14.19 -21.71
N SER A 11 -24.32 -13.09 -22.21
CA SER A 11 -23.67 -11.77 -22.18
C SER A 11 -23.44 -11.30 -20.73
N LEU A 12 -24.44 -11.52 -19.86
CA LEU A 12 -24.33 -11.19 -18.43
C LEU A 12 -23.26 -12.04 -17.74
N LEU A 13 -23.24 -13.35 -17.99
CA LEU A 13 -22.23 -14.29 -17.49
C LEU A 13 -20.81 -13.95 -17.96
N ILE A 14 -20.66 -13.51 -19.22
CA ILE A 14 -19.37 -13.06 -19.75
C ILE A 14 -18.92 -11.77 -19.04
N ILE A 15 -19.81 -10.81 -18.84
CA ILE A 15 -19.48 -9.57 -18.11
C ILE A 15 -19.08 -9.89 -16.67
N GLU A 16 -19.82 -10.76 -15.99
CA GLU A 16 -19.58 -11.14 -14.60
C GLU A 16 -18.23 -11.87 -14.45
N SER A 17 -17.94 -12.84 -15.33
CA SER A 17 -16.64 -13.54 -15.35
C SER A 17 -15.46 -12.62 -15.69
N MET A 18 -15.65 -11.62 -16.56
CA MET A 18 -14.64 -10.60 -16.83
C MET A 18 -14.40 -9.70 -15.60
N ILE A 19 -15.44 -9.32 -14.86
CA ILE A 19 -15.34 -8.55 -13.61
C ILE A 19 -14.61 -9.37 -12.55
N GLU A 20 -14.96 -10.63 -12.35
CA GLU A 20 -14.31 -11.52 -11.38
C GLU A 20 -12.83 -11.75 -11.71
N THR A 21 -12.50 -12.03 -12.98
CA THR A 21 -11.12 -12.24 -13.41
C THR A 21 -10.28 -10.99 -13.21
N THR A 22 -10.82 -9.81 -13.54
CA THR A 22 -10.18 -8.52 -13.29
C THR A 22 -9.93 -8.32 -11.80
N LYS A 23 -10.94 -8.61 -10.96
CA LYS A 23 -10.83 -8.47 -9.51
C LYS A 23 -9.79 -9.42 -8.92
N LYS A 24 -9.79 -10.70 -9.29
CA LYS A 24 -8.80 -11.70 -8.85
C LYS A 24 -7.38 -11.28 -9.22
N ARG A 25 -7.19 -10.72 -10.42
CA ARG A 25 -5.89 -10.23 -10.88
C ARG A 25 -5.40 -9.05 -10.05
N ILE A 26 -6.23 -8.02 -9.86
CA ILE A 26 -5.86 -6.83 -9.07
C ILE A 26 -5.53 -7.25 -7.63
N THR A 27 -6.33 -8.15 -7.05
CA THR A 27 -6.13 -8.75 -5.73
C THR A 27 -4.75 -9.43 -5.59
N LYS A 28 -4.29 -10.16 -6.62
CA LYS A 28 -2.96 -10.81 -6.61
C LYS A 28 -1.83 -9.79 -6.66
N LEU A 29 -1.96 -8.74 -7.47
CA LEU A 29 -0.92 -7.70 -7.59
C LEU A 29 -0.80 -6.89 -6.30
N ASP A 30 -1.94 -6.47 -5.75
CA ASP A 30 -2.02 -5.76 -4.49
C ASP A 30 -1.43 -6.57 -3.34
N SER A 31 -1.58 -7.91 -3.34
CA SER A 31 -0.91 -8.78 -2.37
C SER A 31 0.61 -8.62 -2.39
N TYR A 32 1.23 -8.66 -3.58
CA TYR A 32 2.69 -8.55 -3.70
C TYR A 32 3.18 -7.16 -3.29
N TYR A 33 2.51 -6.09 -3.74
CA TYR A 33 2.87 -4.73 -3.34
C TYR A 33 2.68 -4.52 -1.84
N SER A 34 1.58 -5.02 -1.27
CA SER A 34 1.27 -4.91 0.16
C SER A 34 2.32 -5.62 1.02
N LEU A 35 2.72 -6.84 0.66
CA LEU A 35 3.77 -7.58 1.36
C LEU A 35 5.13 -6.90 1.22
N MET A 36 5.52 -6.50 0.00
CA MET A 36 6.81 -5.85 -0.25
C MET A 36 6.96 -4.55 0.53
N TRP A 37 5.98 -3.64 0.44
CA TRP A 37 6.01 -2.38 1.18
C TRP A 37 5.88 -2.59 2.68
N GLY A 38 5.07 -3.58 3.11
CA GLY A 38 4.95 -3.92 4.53
C GLY A 38 6.29 -4.33 5.15
N TYR A 39 7.01 -5.26 4.53
CA TYR A 39 8.32 -5.69 5.03
C TYR A 39 9.38 -4.58 4.94
N LEU A 40 9.37 -3.77 3.86
CA LEU A 40 10.31 -2.65 3.72
C LEU A 40 10.13 -1.61 4.83
N VAL A 41 8.89 -1.19 5.11
CA VAL A 41 8.62 -0.19 6.16
C VAL A 41 8.94 -0.77 7.53
N LEU A 42 8.66 -2.06 7.76
CA LEU A 42 9.00 -2.72 9.02
C LEU A 42 10.52 -2.73 9.24
N ILE A 43 11.30 -3.17 8.26
CA ILE A 43 12.76 -3.19 8.33
C ILE A 43 13.32 -1.77 8.48
N ALA A 44 12.81 -0.80 7.72
CA ALA A 44 13.23 0.59 7.81
C ALA A 44 12.94 1.18 9.21
N SER A 45 11.78 0.88 9.79
CA SER A 45 11.40 1.36 11.12
C SER A 45 12.30 0.78 12.21
N PHE A 46 12.58 -0.54 12.17
CA PHE A 46 13.49 -1.19 13.11
C PHE A 46 14.93 -0.71 12.95
N LEU A 47 15.40 -0.55 11.70
CA LEU A 47 16.75 -0.07 11.43
C LEU A 47 16.90 1.38 11.92
N ASN A 48 15.92 2.25 11.67
CA ASN A 48 15.90 3.62 12.16
C ASN A 48 15.93 3.66 13.70
N TYR A 49 15.14 2.81 14.36
CA TYR A 49 15.11 2.69 15.82
C TYR A 49 16.48 2.25 16.38
N TYR A 50 17.13 1.28 15.74
CA TYR A 50 18.46 0.79 16.13
C TYR A 50 19.54 1.89 15.97
N LEU A 51 19.54 2.59 14.83
CA LEU A 51 20.45 3.73 14.59
C LEU A 51 20.25 4.86 15.61
N LEU A 52 19.01 5.15 15.98
CA LEU A 52 18.69 6.15 16.99
C LEU A 52 19.21 5.72 18.38
N SER A 53 19.02 4.45 18.73
CA SER A 53 19.48 3.86 20.00
C SER A 53 21.01 3.84 20.12
N ALA A 54 21.71 3.63 18.99
CA ALA A 54 23.17 3.61 18.92
C ALA A 54 23.82 5.02 18.91
N GLY A 55 23.03 6.08 19.04
CA GLY A 55 23.53 7.45 19.17
C GLY A 55 23.87 8.15 17.84
N TYR A 56 23.48 7.58 16.69
CA TYR A 56 23.77 8.15 15.37
C TYR A 56 22.90 9.38 15.00
N GLY A 57 22.07 9.90 15.92
CA GLY A 57 21.37 11.17 15.78
C GLY A 57 20.65 11.35 14.43
N GLN A 58 20.97 12.42 13.70
CA GLN A 58 20.40 12.78 12.38
C GLN A 58 20.63 11.75 11.27
N GLN A 59 21.66 10.89 11.39
CA GLN A 59 21.96 9.86 10.37
C GLN A 59 20.95 8.71 10.38
N SER A 60 20.12 8.62 11.42
CA SER A 60 19.06 7.61 11.53
C SER A 60 18.10 7.65 10.33
N TYR A 61 17.90 8.82 9.69
CA TYR A 61 17.05 8.96 8.50
C TYR A 61 17.53 8.11 7.30
N LEU A 62 18.80 7.72 7.24
CA LEU A 62 19.34 6.85 6.18
C LEU A 62 18.62 5.49 6.09
N ALA A 63 18.01 5.01 7.18
CA ALA A 63 17.17 3.82 7.14
C ALA A 63 15.99 3.95 6.16
N TRP A 64 15.46 5.16 5.97
CA TRP A 64 14.38 5.43 5.02
C TRP A 64 14.84 5.43 3.55
N CYS A 65 16.15 5.43 3.26
CA CYS A 65 16.65 5.21 1.90
C CYS A 65 16.22 3.85 1.33
N LEU A 66 15.89 2.87 2.19
CA LEU A 66 15.29 1.60 1.77
C LEU A 66 13.96 1.79 1.03
N MET A 67 13.21 2.86 1.32
CA MET A 67 11.97 3.18 0.61
C MET A 67 12.21 3.58 -0.84
N ILE A 68 13.37 4.18 -1.14
CA ILE A 68 13.77 4.50 -2.52
C ILE A 68 14.01 3.20 -3.30
N LEU A 69 14.64 2.19 -2.68
CA LEU A 69 14.79 0.86 -3.28
C LEU A 69 13.42 0.21 -3.54
N GLY A 70 12.48 0.34 -2.59
CA GLY A 70 11.10 -0.09 -2.78
C GLY A 70 10.39 0.60 -3.95
N ALA A 71 10.61 1.90 -4.12
CA ALA A 71 10.07 2.66 -5.25
C ALA A 71 10.66 2.18 -6.59
N ILE A 72 11.97 1.96 -6.67
CA ILE A 72 12.64 1.41 -7.86
C ILE A 72 12.11 0.01 -8.17
N ALA A 73 11.98 -0.86 -7.16
CA ALA A 73 11.41 -2.19 -7.33
C ALA A 73 9.96 -2.14 -7.82
N SER A 74 9.14 -1.22 -7.29
CA SER A 74 7.75 -1.01 -7.73
C SER A 74 7.68 -0.60 -9.19
N ILE A 75 8.56 0.30 -9.62
CA ILE A 75 8.64 0.75 -11.02
C ILE A 75 9.05 -0.41 -11.94
N ALA A 76 10.06 -1.21 -11.54
CA ALA A 76 10.51 -2.36 -12.31
C ALA A 76 9.41 -3.43 -12.47
N LEU A 77 8.68 -3.72 -11.38
CA LEU A 77 7.51 -4.61 -11.41
C LEU A 77 6.39 -4.03 -12.29
N GLY A 78 6.16 -2.72 -12.22
CA GLY A 78 5.20 -2.01 -13.06
C GLY A 78 5.52 -2.10 -14.55
N PHE A 79 6.80 -2.00 -14.94
CA PHE A 79 7.21 -2.17 -16.35
C PHE A 79 7.02 -3.60 -16.84
N LYS A 80 7.40 -4.60 -16.02
CA LYS A 80 7.18 -6.01 -16.34
C LYS A 80 5.67 -6.29 -16.51
N GLN A 81 4.84 -5.70 -15.66
CA GLN A 81 3.39 -5.76 -15.77
C GLN A 81 2.89 -5.10 -17.06
N LYS A 82 3.34 -3.90 -17.40
CA LYS A 82 2.88 -3.20 -18.60
C LYS A 82 3.07 -4.01 -19.89
N ASN A 83 4.12 -4.84 -19.96
CA ASN A 83 4.31 -5.78 -21.07
C ASN A 83 3.31 -6.95 -21.07
N GLU A 84 2.84 -7.37 -19.90
CA GLU A 84 1.82 -8.42 -19.74
C GLU A 84 0.38 -7.88 -19.77
N GLN A 85 0.16 -6.57 -19.61
CA GLN A 85 -1.17 -5.94 -19.55
C GLN A 85 -1.41 -5.01 -20.73
N LYS A 86 -2.22 -5.44 -21.72
CA LYS A 86 -2.62 -4.60 -22.86
C LYS A 86 -3.77 -3.63 -22.57
N ILE A 87 -4.49 -3.77 -21.45
CA ILE A 87 -5.68 -2.98 -21.13
C ILE A 87 -5.58 -2.46 -19.69
N THR A 88 -5.66 -1.13 -19.53
CA THR A 88 -5.78 -0.46 -18.22
C THR A 88 -7.26 -0.23 -17.91
N THR A 89 -7.70 -0.65 -16.73
CA THR A 89 -9.09 -0.49 -16.29
C THR A 89 -9.33 0.88 -15.65
N TYR A 90 -10.60 1.25 -15.46
CA TYR A 90 -10.96 2.45 -14.70
C TYR A 90 -10.43 2.39 -13.26
N PHE A 91 -10.49 1.21 -12.62
CA PHE A 91 -9.94 1.00 -11.28
C PHE A 91 -8.43 1.27 -11.24
N ASP A 92 -7.68 0.77 -12.22
CA ASP A 92 -6.22 1.00 -12.28
C ASP A 92 -5.88 2.49 -12.36
N LYS A 93 -6.65 3.26 -13.15
CA LYS A 93 -6.46 4.72 -13.26
C LYS A 93 -6.67 5.42 -11.92
N VAL A 94 -7.76 5.10 -11.21
CA VAL A 94 -8.05 5.70 -9.91
C VAL A 94 -6.95 5.37 -8.89
N LEU A 95 -6.45 4.13 -8.87
CA LEU A 95 -5.33 3.74 -8.00
C LEU A 95 -4.04 4.49 -8.35
N ILE A 96 -3.72 4.66 -9.64
CA ILE A 96 -2.55 5.45 -10.06
C ILE A 96 -2.67 6.90 -9.56
N PHE A 97 -3.83 7.55 -9.71
CA PHE A 97 -4.04 8.90 -9.20
C PHE A 97 -3.98 9.00 -7.68
N LEU A 98 -4.56 8.02 -6.97
CA LEU A 98 -4.52 7.95 -5.51
C LEU A 98 -3.07 7.84 -5.00
N TRP A 99 -2.29 6.89 -5.54
CA TRP A 99 -0.91 6.65 -5.10
C TRP A 99 0.05 7.76 -5.53
N SER A 100 -0.10 8.32 -6.73
CA SER A 100 0.69 9.47 -7.17
C SER A 100 0.42 10.71 -6.31
N GLY A 101 -0.85 10.99 -5.99
CA GLY A 101 -1.22 12.04 -5.04
C GLY A 101 -0.60 11.81 -3.66
N PHE A 102 -0.65 10.57 -3.15
CA PHE A 102 -0.03 10.20 -1.88
C PHE A 102 1.50 10.46 -1.88
N VAL A 103 2.21 10.10 -2.96
CA VAL A 103 3.65 10.38 -3.10
C VAL A 103 3.94 11.88 -3.12
N ILE A 104 3.12 12.67 -3.82
CA ILE A 104 3.27 14.14 -3.84
C ILE A 104 3.10 14.71 -2.42
N CYS A 105 2.11 14.24 -1.66
CA CYS A 105 1.93 14.66 -0.28
C CYS A 105 3.13 14.30 0.60
N ILE A 106 3.68 13.09 0.48
CA ILE A 106 4.91 12.70 1.20
C ILE A 106 6.06 13.63 0.84
N LEU A 107 6.25 13.93 -0.44
CA LEU A 107 7.34 14.80 -0.90
C LEU A 107 7.22 16.21 -0.28
N ILE A 108 6.01 16.78 -0.25
CA ILE A 108 5.75 18.07 0.40
C ILE A 108 6.09 18.00 1.90
N LEU A 109 5.71 16.93 2.59
CA LEU A 109 6.01 16.75 4.02
C LEU A 109 7.50 16.62 4.30
N VAL A 110 8.23 15.85 3.49
CA VAL A 110 9.67 15.67 3.63
C VAL A 110 10.43 16.98 3.39
N LEU A 111 10.03 17.77 2.39
CA LEU A 111 10.64 19.08 2.14
C LEU A 111 10.40 20.09 3.27
N ASN A 112 9.29 19.96 4.00
CA ASN A 112 8.90 20.86 5.10
C ASN A 112 9.19 20.29 6.50
N MET A 113 10.02 19.25 6.61
CA MET A 113 10.36 18.54 7.86
C MET A 113 10.75 19.47 9.01
N GLN A 114 11.52 20.52 8.71
CA GLN A 114 12.00 21.50 9.69
C GLN A 114 10.88 22.31 10.36
N PHE A 115 9.75 22.53 9.68
CA PHE A 115 8.64 23.33 10.19
C PHE A 115 7.62 22.52 11.00
N ILE A 116 7.72 21.18 10.96
CA ILE A 116 6.75 20.26 11.58
C ILE A 116 7.31 19.50 12.78
N ASN A 117 8.43 19.99 13.37
CA ASN A 117 9.06 19.40 14.55
C ASN A 117 9.26 17.88 14.46
N PHE A 118 9.67 17.38 13.29
CA PHE A 118 9.92 15.96 13.05
C PHE A 118 8.68 15.02 13.20
N LYS A 119 7.46 15.55 13.35
CA LYS A 119 6.22 14.77 13.40
C LYS A 119 5.72 14.37 12.01
N ILE A 120 6.62 13.81 11.19
CA ILE A 120 6.29 13.32 9.83
C ILE A 120 5.51 12.02 9.89
N ILE A 121 5.92 11.09 10.77
CA ILE A 121 5.36 9.74 10.85
C ILE A 121 3.83 9.77 11.07
N PRO A 122 3.27 10.53 12.03
CA PRO A 122 1.82 10.60 12.22
C PRO A 122 1.08 11.13 11.00
N LEU A 123 1.65 12.12 10.28
CA LEU A 123 1.04 12.69 9.07
C LEU A 123 1.06 11.69 7.90
N ILE A 124 2.14 10.93 7.76
CA ILE A 124 2.20 9.83 6.79
C ILE A 124 1.13 8.79 7.12
N LEU A 125 1.01 8.36 8.39
CA LEU A 125 -0.02 7.40 8.80
C LEU A 125 -1.45 7.90 8.52
N LEU A 126 -1.70 9.21 8.69
CA LEU A 126 -2.99 9.83 8.39
C LEU A 126 -3.36 9.71 6.91
N LEU A 127 -2.45 10.16 6.03
CA LEU A 127 -2.61 10.08 4.57
C LEU A 127 -2.69 8.62 4.10
N TYR A 128 -1.90 7.77 4.74
CA TYR A 128 -1.82 6.37 4.42
C TYR A 128 -3.13 5.63 4.71
N GLY A 129 -3.79 5.96 5.82
CA GLY A 129 -5.13 5.44 6.12
C GLY A 129 -6.16 5.78 5.03
N ILE A 130 -6.09 6.98 4.43
CA ILE A 130 -6.98 7.35 3.30
C ILE A 130 -6.67 6.47 2.08
N ALA A 131 -5.41 6.30 1.73
CA ALA A 131 -5.00 5.46 0.60
C ALA A 131 -5.51 4.01 0.77
N LEU A 132 -5.35 3.43 1.97
CA LEU A 132 -5.87 2.11 2.28
C LEU A 132 -7.39 2.02 2.26
N PHE A 133 -8.08 3.03 2.77
CA PHE A 133 -9.54 3.05 2.82
C PHE A 133 -10.14 3.06 1.41
N VAL A 134 -9.61 3.94 0.54
CA VAL A 134 -10.06 4.03 -0.86
C VAL A 134 -9.72 2.75 -1.61
N ASN A 135 -8.49 2.22 -1.46
CA ASN A 135 -8.09 0.98 -2.12
C ASN A 135 -8.96 -0.21 -1.67
N GLY A 136 -9.15 -0.37 -0.36
CA GLY A 136 -9.97 -1.43 0.22
C GLY A 136 -11.45 -1.31 -0.18
N GLY A 137 -11.99 -0.09 -0.27
CA GLY A 137 -13.34 0.16 -0.76
C GLY A 137 -13.52 -0.23 -2.23
N MET A 138 -12.58 0.15 -3.09
CA MET A 138 -12.60 -0.20 -4.51
C MET A 138 -12.52 -1.71 -4.74
N LEU A 139 -11.66 -2.40 -3.98
CA LEU A 139 -11.50 -3.85 -4.09
C LEU A 139 -12.58 -4.64 -3.32
N LYS A 140 -13.46 -3.95 -2.58
CA LYS A 140 -14.40 -4.54 -1.61
C LYS A 140 -13.69 -5.54 -0.70
N PHE A 141 -12.52 -5.14 -0.20
CA PHE A 141 -11.62 -5.96 0.61
C PHE A 141 -11.54 -5.39 2.03
N THR A 142 -12.41 -5.92 2.90
CA THR A 142 -12.58 -5.49 4.29
C THR A 142 -11.27 -5.43 5.09
N PRO A 143 -10.30 -6.36 4.95
CA PRO A 143 -9.05 -6.28 5.71
C PRO A 143 -8.22 -5.01 5.43
N GLN A 144 -8.25 -4.44 4.22
CA GLN A 144 -7.60 -3.15 3.94
C GLN A 144 -8.33 -1.97 4.60
N ILE A 145 -9.66 -2.01 4.68
CA ILE A 145 -10.47 -1.01 5.40
C ILE A 145 -10.16 -1.06 6.90
N VAL A 146 -10.04 -2.26 7.48
CA VAL A 146 -9.59 -2.42 8.87
C VAL A 146 -8.17 -1.87 9.04
N GLY A 147 -7.28 -2.14 8.09
CA GLY A 147 -5.93 -1.56 8.05
C GLY A 147 -5.93 -0.03 8.07
N ALA A 148 -6.85 0.61 7.34
CA ALA A 148 -7.01 2.08 7.37
C ALA A 148 -7.41 2.59 8.75
N VAL A 149 -8.37 1.94 9.40
CA VAL A 149 -8.78 2.29 10.77
C VAL A 149 -7.62 2.13 11.75
N VAL A 150 -6.86 1.05 11.63
CA VAL A 150 -5.66 0.83 12.47
C VAL A 150 -4.59 1.90 12.21
N ALA A 151 -4.39 2.33 10.96
CA ALA A 151 -3.47 3.40 10.63
C ALA A 151 -3.90 4.74 11.24
N TRP A 152 -5.20 5.06 11.26
CA TRP A 152 -5.71 6.26 11.91
C TRP A 152 -5.61 6.21 13.44
N ILE A 153 -5.87 5.06 14.05
CA ILE A 153 -5.63 4.86 15.49
C ILE A 153 -4.14 5.04 15.80
N GLY A 154 -3.26 4.43 15.01
CA GLY A 154 -1.82 4.59 15.12
C GLY A 154 -1.38 6.04 14.95
N CYS A 155 -1.96 6.78 14.00
CA CYS A 155 -1.74 8.21 13.81
C CYS A 155 -2.08 9.02 15.08
N LEU A 156 -3.25 8.80 15.67
CA LEU A 156 -3.67 9.47 16.90
C LEU A 156 -2.71 9.21 18.06
N ILE A 157 -2.21 7.98 18.19
CA ILE A 157 -1.24 7.61 19.21
C ILE A 157 0.12 8.27 18.91
N ALA A 158 0.59 8.18 17.67
CA ALA A 158 1.89 8.68 17.24
C ALA A 158 2.05 10.20 17.43
N PHE A 159 1.00 11.00 17.28
CA PHE A 159 1.05 12.45 17.53
C PHE A 159 1.44 12.83 18.97
N ARG A 160 1.21 11.93 19.92
CA ARG A 160 1.43 12.12 21.36
C ARG A 160 2.76 11.53 21.84
N LEU A 161 3.52 10.92 20.95
CA LEU A 161 4.76 10.22 21.25
C LEU A 161 5.98 10.95 20.68
N GLU A 162 7.17 10.64 21.19
CA GLU A 162 8.43 11.11 20.61
C GLU A 162 8.82 10.25 19.41
N MET A 163 9.86 10.66 18.69
CA MET A 163 10.21 10.06 17.39
C MET A 163 10.53 8.57 17.50
N MET A 164 11.10 8.14 18.62
CA MET A 164 11.53 6.75 18.82
C MET A 164 10.34 5.80 18.96
N GLU A 165 9.33 6.19 19.74
CA GLU A 165 8.13 5.38 19.94
C GLU A 165 7.19 5.48 18.72
N GLN A 166 7.22 6.58 17.97
CA GLN A 166 6.52 6.69 16.69
C GLN A 166 6.96 5.60 15.69
N LEU A 167 8.24 5.21 15.69
CA LEU A 167 8.75 4.12 14.84
C LEU A 167 8.16 2.77 15.24
N LEU A 168 8.02 2.51 16.54
CA LEU A 168 7.40 1.28 17.06
C LEU A 168 5.91 1.22 16.71
N VAL A 169 5.20 2.33 16.84
CA VAL A 169 3.80 2.44 16.40
C VAL A 169 3.68 2.18 14.90
N THR A 170 4.57 2.74 14.09
CA THR A 170 4.60 2.50 12.64
C THR A 170 4.80 1.02 12.33
N ALA A 171 5.76 0.37 12.99
CA ALA A 171 6.00 -1.06 12.81
C ALA A 171 4.74 -1.88 13.16
N ALA A 172 4.10 -1.60 14.29
CA ALA A 172 2.86 -2.27 14.70
C ALA A 172 1.72 -2.06 13.69
N VAL A 173 1.50 -0.81 13.25
CA VAL A 173 0.49 -0.47 12.25
C VAL A 173 0.74 -1.24 10.95
N VAL A 174 1.98 -1.27 10.47
CA VAL A 174 2.33 -1.93 9.20
C VAL A 174 2.11 -3.44 9.26
N VAL A 175 2.42 -4.10 10.38
CA VAL A 175 2.10 -5.52 10.54
C VAL A 175 0.60 -5.76 10.34
N ILE A 176 -0.22 -4.95 10.99
CA ILE A 176 -1.68 -5.13 10.99
C ILE A 176 -2.33 -4.66 9.68
N ALA A 177 -1.84 -3.56 9.09
CA ALA A 177 -2.47 -2.91 7.94
C ALA A 177 -1.92 -3.39 6.58
N TYR A 178 -0.71 -3.96 6.54
CA TYR A 178 -0.07 -4.44 5.31
C TYR A 178 0.22 -5.93 5.31
N ILE A 179 0.90 -6.43 6.35
CA ILE A 179 1.42 -7.80 6.35
C ILE A 179 0.26 -8.80 6.50
N ILE A 180 -0.62 -8.60 7.50
CA ILE A 180 -1.77 -9.48 7.70
C ILE A 180 -2.72 -9.45 6.49
N PRO A 181 -3.20 -8.30 6.00
CA PRO A 181 -4.03 -8.24 4.78
C PRO A 181 -3.31 -8.81 3.57
N GLY A 182 -2.01 -8.54 3.41
CA GLY A 182 -1.18 -9.05 2.31
C GLY A 182 -1.13 -10.57 2.25
N HIS A 183 -0.96 -11.24 3.40
CA HIS A 183 -1.00 -12.71 3.49
C HIS A 183 -2.41 -13.27 3.27
N ILE A 184 -3.46 -12.59 3.76
CA ILE A 184 -4.85 -12.98 3.48
C ILE A 184 -5.13 -12.90 1.97
N LEU A 185 -4.70 -11.81 1.33
CA LEU A 185 -4.76 -11.59 -0.11
C LEU A 185 -4.00 -12.69 -0.88
N TYR A 186 -2.79 -13.05 -0.42
CA TYR A 186 -1.95 -14.08 -1.03
C TYR A 186 -2.63 -15.45 -1.00
N ASN A 187 -3.13 -15.83 0.18
CA ASN A 187 -3.82 -17.11 0.39
C ASN A 187 -5.13 -17.19 -0.42
N LYS A 188 -5.86 -16.08 -0.53
CA LYS A 188 -7.08 -16.04 -1.34
C LYS A 188 -6.75 -16.16 -2.83
N ALA A 189 -5.68 -15.51 -3.29
CA ALA A 189 -5.22 -15.61 -4.68
C ALA A 189 -4.69 -17.01 -5.06
N GLN A 190 -4.28 -17.84 -4.09
CA GLN A 190 -3.86 -19.23 -4.33
C GLN A 190 -5.01 -20.24 -4.25
N LYS A 191 -6.05 -20.00 -3.44
CA LYS A 191 -7.21 -20.91 -3.33
C LYS A 191 -8.18 -20.82 -4.52
N ASP A 192 -8.05 -19.78 -5.33
CA ASP A 192 -8.89 -19.51 -6.50
C ASP A 192 -8.26 -20.00 -7.84
N VAL A 193 -7.18 -20.80 -7.75
CA VAL A 193 -6.52 -21.56 -8.83
C VAL A 193 -6.81 -23.04 -8.61
#